data_AF-A0A7W1QYW1-F1
#
_entry.id   AF-A0A7W1QYW1-F1
#
_cell.length_a   1.000
_cell.length_b   1.000
_cell.length_c   1.000
_cell.angle_alpha   90.00
_cell.angle_beta   90.00
_cell.angle_gamma   90.00
#
_symmetry.space_group_name_H-M   'P 1'
#
loop_
_entity.id
_entity.type
_entity.pdbx_description
1 polymer ?
#
loop_
_entity_poly.entity_id
_entity_poly.type
_entity_poly.pdbx_seq_one_letter_code
_entity_poly.pdbx_strand_id
1 'polypeptide(L)' 'MCLAIPGKIVNKFEADGVQMGKIDFDGITKNICLA' A
#
# COMPACT_ATOMS: atom_id res chain seq x y z
N MET A 1 17.72 14.59 3.27
CA MET A 1 16.29 14.97 3.36
C MET A 1 15.57 14.24 2.23
N CYS A 2 14.58 13.39 2.50
CA CYS A 2 13.91 12.58 1.47
C CYS A 2 12.52 13.16 1.18
N LEU A 3 12.08 13.08 -0.08
CA LEU A 3 10.71 13.40 -0.51
C LEU A 3 9.92 12.11 -0.68
N ALA A 4 8.67 12.10 -0.23
CA ALA A 4 7.78 10.96 -0.36
C ALA A 4 7.23 10.85 -1.80
N ILE A 5 7.00 9.62 -2.25
CA ILE A 5 6.30 9.32 -3.51
C ILE A 5 4.85 8.95 -3.17
N PRO A 6 3.85 9.59 -3.79
CA PRO A 6 2.46 9.21 -3.62
C PRO A 6 2.21 7.77 -4.10
N GLY A 7 1.48 6.99 -3.30
CA GLY A 7 1.05 5.64 -3.67
C GLY A 7 -0.44 5.59 -4.00
N LYS A 8 -0.82 4.80 -5.01
CA LYS A 8 -2.22 4.51 -5.37
C LYS A 8 -2.64 3.16 -4.81
N ILE A 9 -3.72 3.11 -4.04
CA ILE A 9 -4.31 1.83 -3.61
C ILE A 9 -4.97 1.17 -4.81
N VAL A 10 -4.47 -0.01 -5.20
CA VAL A 10 -5.02 -0.81 -6.32
C VAL A 10 -5.88 -1.98 -5.86
N ASN A 11 -5.70 -2.43 -4.61
CA ASN A 11 -6.56 -3.44 -3.98
C ASN A 11 -6.61 -3.26 -2.46
N LYS A 12 -7.73 -3.61 -1.83
CA LYS A 12 -7.86 -3.70 -0.36
C LYS A 12 -8.25 -5.13 0.00
N PHE A 13 -7.62 -5.70 1.00
CA PHE A 13 -7.85 -7.07 1.45
C PHE A 13 -7.56 -7.20 2.95
N GLU A 14 -7.96 -8.31 3.55
CA GLU A 14 -7.68 -8.60 4.95
C GLU A 14 -6.60 -9.69 5.02
N ALA A 15 -5.63 -9.54 5.93
CA ALA A 15 -4.66 -10.58 6.25
C ALA A 15 -4.46 -10.61 7.76
N ASP A 16 -4.59 -11.79 8.36
CA ASP A 16 -4.41 -12.01 9.81
C ASP A 16 -5.27 -11.07 10.69
N GLY A 17 -6.49 -10.75 10.25
CA GLY A 17 -7.40 -9.84 10.95
C GLY A 17 -7.07 -8.35 10.78
N VAL A 18 -6.08 -8.02 9.94
CA VAL A 18 -5.62 -6.66 9.69
C VAL A 18 -6.01 -6.21 8.29
N GLN A 19 -6.49 -4.97 8.18
CA GLN A 19 -6.82 -4.39 6.89
C GLN A 19 -5.55 -4.02 6.13
N MET A 20 -5.31 -4.72 5.04
CA MET A 20 -4.15 -4.55 4.16
C MET A 20 -4.56 -3.90 2.84
N GLY A 21 -3.59 -3.28 2.19
CA GLY A 21 -3.72 -2.73 0.86
C GLY A 21 -2.58 -3.19 -0.03
N LYS A 22 -2.87 -3.38 -1.31
CA LYS A 22 -1.86 -3.44 -2.37
C LYS A 22 -1.72 -2.03 -2.96
N ILE A 23 -0.56 -1.40 -2.79
CA ILE A 23 -0.30 -0.01 -3.17
C ILE A 23 0.73 0.00 -4.29
N ASP A 24 0.44 0.74 -5.35
CA ASP A 24 1.36 1.03 -6.45
C ASP A 24 2.06 2.38 -6.22
N PHE A 25 3.39 2.36 -6.20
CA PHE A 25 4.24 3.55 -6.16
C PHE A 25 4.94 3.68 -7.51
N ASP A 26 4.27 4.34 -8.45
CA ASP A 26 4.80 4.60 -9.80
C ASP A 26 5.31 3.31 -10.50
N GLY A 27 4.51 2.24 -10.44
CA GLY A 27 4.81 0.94 -11.04
C GLY A 27 5.44 -0.09 -10.09
N ILE A 28 5.82 0.29 -8.86
CA ILE A 28 6.28 -0.64 -7.84
C ILE A 28 5.13 -0.99 -6.90
N THR A 29 4.74 -2.26 -6.87
CA THR A 29 3.65 -2.71 -6.01
C THR A 29 4.13 -3.29 -4.67
N LYS A 30 3.52 -2.84 -3.56
CA LYS A 30 3.79 -3.31 -2.20
C LYS A 30 2.50 -3.62 -1.44
N ASN A 31 2.59 -4.57 -0.50
CA ASN A 31 1.52 -4.83 0.46
C ASN A 31 1.81 -4.02 1.73
N ILE A 32 0.85 -3.20 2.17
CA ILE A 32 1.00 -2.27 3.28
C ILE A 32 -0.22 -2.37 4.18
N CYS A 33 -0.02 -2.25 5.50
CA CYS A 33 -1.11 -2.12 6.46
C CYS A 33 -1.85 -0.79 6.30
N LEU A 34 -3.17 -0.80 6.35
CA LEU A 34 -4.02 0.40 6.22
C LEU A 34 -4.49 0.97 7.57
N ALA A 35 -4.06 0.37 8.68
CA ALA A 35 -4.38 0.77 10.06
C ALA A 35 -3.11 0.83 10.93
#